data_AF-A0A2N2Y5N7-F1
#
_entry.id   AF-A0A2N2Y5N7-F1
#
_cell.length_a   1.000
_cell.length_b   1.000
_cell.length_c   1.000
_cell.angle_alpha   90.00
_cell.angle_beta   90.00
_cell.angle_gamma   90.00
#
_symmetry.space_group_name_H-M   'P 1'
#
loop_
_entity.id
_entity.type
_entity.pdbx_description
1 polymer ?
#
loop_
_entity_poly.entity_id
_entity_poly.type
_entity_poly.pdbx_seq_one_letter_code
_entity_poly.pdbx_strand_id
1 'polypeptide(L)'
;MLKKLSLKIVLLLVLLIVLNFVYKTWFYESDLQKYAELINLVRAVPNDADIVYIGESSNITFRGDDIDKRPISAFIADYFPGLKTYDITKPASHAGIYKVLLENIPVESKVKTIVVTLNLRSFDAQWIYSNLETSLQKSLVLIKPYPPL
;
A
#
# COMPACT_ATOMS: atom_id res chain seq x y z
N MET A 1 46.04 8.09 12.14
CA MET A 1 45.11 7.45 11.16
C MET A 1 43.65 7.48 11.62
N LEU A 2 43.32 7.03 12.84
CA LEU A 2 41.93 6.99 13.33
C LEU A 2 41.17 8.32 13.24
N LYS A 3 41.77 9.46 13.63
CA LYS A 3 41.11 10.77 13.54
C LYS A 3 40.70 11.15 12.11
N LYS A 4 41.57 10.87 11.13
CA LYS A 4 41.27 11.12 9.70
C LYS A 4 40.18 10.18 9.18
N LEU A 5 40.19 8.93 9.62
CA LEU A 5 39.15 7.96 9.26
C LEU A 5 37.79 8.35 9.87
N SER A 6 37.76 8.71 11.15
CA SER A 6 36.56 9.18 11.84
C SER A 6 35.97 10.41 11.18
N LEU A 7 36.79 11.39 10.79
CA LEU A 7 36.32 12.58 10.08
C LEU A 7 35.64 12.22 8.75
N LYS A 8 36.24 11.28 7.98
CA LYS A 8 35.66 10.81 6.71
C LYS A 8 34.33 10.10 6.91
N ILE A 9 34.21 9.27 7.95
CA ILE A 9 32.95 8.58 8.28
C ILE A 9 31.87 9.59 8.65
N VAL A 10 32.20 10.58 9.50
CA VAL A 10 31.25 11.63 9.89
C VAL A 10 30.81 12.45 8.67
N LEU A 11 31.74 12.85 7.81
CA LEU A 11 31.41 13.56 6.58
C LEU A 11 30.51 12.75 5.65
N LEU A 12 30.76 11.44 5.51
CA LEU A 12 29.91 10.56 4.71
C LEU A 12 28.50 10.46 5.30
N LEU A 13 28.37 10.32 6.63
CA LEU A 13 27.06 10.29 7.29
C LEU A 13 26.29 11.60 7.10
N VAL A 14 26.96 12.75 7.28
CA VAL A 14 26.36 14.07 7.03
C VAL A 14 25.92 14.19 5.58
N LEU A 15 26.74 13.76 4.62
CA LEU A 15 26.39 13.77 3.20
C LEU A 15 25.14 12.93 2.92
N LEU A 16 25.05 11.70 3.46
CA LEU A 16 23.88 10.84 3.28
C LEU A 16 22.60 11.47 3.88
N ILE A 17 22.70 12.09 5.05
CA ILE A 17 21.57 12.79 5.68
C ILE A 17 21.09 13.96 4.81
N VAL A 18 22.03 14.77 4.30
CA VAL A 18 21.71 15.91 3.43
C VAL A 18 21.07 15.43 2.12
N LEU A 19 21.62 14.38 1.49
CA LEU A 19 21.05 13.82 0.27
C LEU A 19 19.64 13.27 0.49
N ASN A 20 19.40 12.55 1.58
CA ASN A 20 18.06 12.05 1.91
C ASN A 20 17.08 13.20 2.17
N PHE A 21 17.52 14.27 2.86
CA PHE A 21 16.69 15.46 3.08
C PHE A 21 16.33 16.16 1.76
N VAL A 22 17.31 16.32 0.86
CA VAL A 22 17.12 16.88 -0.49
C VAL A 22 16.12 16.02 -1.27
N TYR A 23 16.34 14.71 -1.31
CA TYR A 23 15.47 13.79 -2.04
C TYR A 23 14.03 13.83 -1.52
N LYS A 24 13.86 13.73 -0.20
CA LYS A 24 12.55 13.76 0.45
C LYS A 24 11.78 15.06 0.19
N THR A 25 12.47 16.19 0.15
CA THR A 25 11.83 17.51 0.03
C THR A 25 11.39 17.82 -1.39
N TRP A 26 12.18 17.42 -2.40
CA TRP A 26 11.96 17.85 -3.79
C TRP A 26 11.53 16.76 -4.77
N PHE A 27 11.87 15.49 -4.52
CA PHE A 27 11.70 14.42 -5.52
C PHE A 27 10.75 13.32 -5.06
N TYR A 28 10.75 12.98 -3.76
CA TYR A 28 10.09 11.78 -3.25
C TYR A 28 8.59 11.71 -3.56
N GLU A 29 7.83 12.79 -3.36
CA GLU A 29 6.39 12.78 -3.69
C GLU A 29 6.14 12.60 -5.20
N SER A 30 6.95 13.23 -6.06
CA SER A 30 6.84 13.03 -7.51
C SER A 30 7.16 11.59 -7.92
N ASP A 31 8.15 10.97 -7.28
CA ASP A 31 8.52 9.57 -7.54
C ASP A 31 7.45 8.60 -7.00
N LEU A 32 6.84 8.90 -5.85
CA LEU A 32 5.68 8.16 -5.33
C LEU A 32 4.54 8.16 -6.35
N GLN A 33 4.17 9.33 -6.87
CA GLN A 33 3.08 9.42 -7.86
C GLN A 33 3.43 8.73 -9.19
N LYS A 34 4.72 8.70 -9.57
CA LYS A 34 5.15 8.09 -10.83
C LYS A 34 5.33 6.58 -10.77
N TYR A 35 5.81 6.05 -9.65
CA TYR A 35 6.23 4.65 -9.53
C TYR A 35 5.44 3.85 -8.50
N ALA A 36 4.74 4.50 -7.57
CA ALA A 36 4.01 3.88 -6.46
C ALA A 36 2.62 4.53 -6.26
N GLU A 37 1.92 4.86 -7.34
CA GLU A 37 0.62 5.53 -7.34
C GLU A 37 -0.44 4.83 -6.46
N LEU A 38 -0.26 3.53 -6.19
CA LEU A 38 -1.12 2.74 -5.32
C LEU A 38 -1.18 3.26 -3.89
N ILE A 39 -0.22 4.09 -3.44
CA ILE A 39 -0.30 4.81 -2.16
C ILE A 39 -1.57 5.65 -2.05
N ASN A 40 -2.08 6.15 -3.19
CA ASN A 40 -3.27 6.97 -3.22
C ASN A 40 -4.52 6.17 -2.86
N LEU A 41 -4.52 4.84 -3.04
CA LEU A 41 -5.62 4.00 -2.55
C LEU A 41 -5.73 4.06 -1.02
N VAL A 42 -4.59 4.09 -0.33
CA VAL A 42 -4.55 4.20 1.13
C VAL A 42 -4.90 5.63 1.56
N ARG A 43 -4.31 6.64 0.89
CA ARG A 43 -4.58 8.06 1.18
C ARG A 43 -6.02 8.48 0.90
N ALA A 44 -6.72 7.76 0.02
CA ALA A 44 -8.15 7.99 -0.27
C ALA A 44 -9.08 7.48 0.84
N VAL A 45 -8.60 6.60 1.74
CA VAL A 45 -9.40 6.14 2.88
C VAL A 45 -9.52 7.28 3.90
N PRO A 46 -10.75 7.72 4.23
CA PRO A 46 -10.93 8.78 5.21
C PRO A 46 -10.50 8.35 6.62
N ASN A 47 -9.92 9.29 7.38
CA ASN A 47 -9.47 9.04 8.76
C ASN A 47 -10.62 8.66 9.71
N ASP A 48 -11.88 8.87 9.33
CA ASP A 48 -13.08 8.51 10.08
C ASP A 48 -13.77 7.23 9.60
N ALA A 49 -13.10 6.45 8.73
CA ALA A 49 -13.55 5.11 8.36
C ALA A 49 -13.67 4.21 9.60
N ASP A 50 -14.78 3.46 9.71
CA ASP A 50 -14.96 2.44 10.74
C ASP A 50 -14.44 1.08 10.23
N ILE A 51 -14.77 0.77 8.97
CA ILE A 51 -14.41 -0.48 8.29
C ILE A 51 -13.64 -0.17 7.01
N VAL A 52 -12.52 -0.86 6.80
CA VAL A 52 -11.83 -0.88 5.51
C VAL A 52 -11.84 -2.29 4.97
N TYR A 53 -12.48 -2.48 3.83
CA TYR A 53 -12.41 -3.71 3.05
C TYR A 53 -11.18 -3.65 2.14
N ILE A 54 -10.29 -4.63 2.22
CA ILE A 54 -9.13 -4.72 1.33
C ILE A 54 -9.23 -6.00 0.49
N GLY A 55 -9.13 -5.82 -0.82
CA GLY A 55 -9.33 -6.92 -1.76
C GLY A 55 -8.70 -6.67 -3.11
N GLU A 56 -8.80 -7.70 -3.94
CA GLU A 56 -8.34 -7.66 -5.33
C GLU A 56 -9.53 -7.50 -6.28
N SER A 57 -9.39 -7.95 -7.53
CA SER A 57 -10.42 -7.83 -8.55
C SER A 57 -11.79 -8.40 -8.13
N SER A 58 -11.83 -9.41 -7.25
CA SER A 58 -13.09 -9.93 -6.69
C SER A 58 -13.99 -8.90 -6.04
N ASN A 59 -13.47 -7.79 -5.50
CA ASN A 59 -14.34 -6.73 -4.95
C ASN A 59 -15.25 -6.14 -6.03
N ILE A 60 -14.78 -6.04 -7.27
CA ILE A 60 -15.44 -5.28 -8.35
C ILE A 60 -15.82 -6.16 -9.56
N THR A 61 -15.55 -7.46 -9.50
CA THR A 61 -15.84 -8.38 -10.61
C THR A 61 -17.24 -8.95 -10.44
N PHE A 62 -18.07 -8.76 -11.46
CA PHE A 62 -19.41 -9.31 -11.59
C PHE A 62 -19.61 -9.84 -13.01
N ARG A 63 -20.58 -10.73 -13.21
CA ARG A 63 -21.02 -11.14 -14.54
C ARG A 63 -22.04 -10.13 -15.11
N GLY A 64 -22.14 -10.08 -16.42
CA GLY A 64 -23.05 -9.15 -17.10
C GLY A 64 -24.52 -9.37 -16.75
N ASP A 65 -24.88 -10.62 -16.45
CA ASP A 65 -26.21 -11.10 -16.06
C ASP A 65 -26.45 -11.08 -14.54
N ASP A 66 -25.49 -10.64 -13.73
CA ASP A 66 -25.71 -10.48 -12.28
C ASP A 66 -26.73 -9.37 -12.02
N ILE A 67 -27.65 -9.65 -11.08
CA ILE A 67 -28.70 -8.71 -10.67
C ILE A 67 -28.10 -7.50 -9.94
N ASP A 68 -27.12 -7.75 -9.08
CA ASP A 68 -26.40 -6.73 -8.33
C ASP A 68 -24.93 -6.70 -8.77
N LYS A 69 -24.44 -5.52 -9.14
CA LYS A 69 -23.11 -5.28 -9.70
C LYS A 69 -22.26 -4.39 -8.79
N ARG A 70 -22.77 -4.11 -7.60
CA ARG A 70 -22.05 -3.32 -6.60
C ARG A 70 -20.88 -4.13 -6.05
N PRO A 71 -19.84 -3.46 -5.56
CA PRO A 71 -18.70 -4.15 -5.00
C PRO A 71 -19.04 -4.86 -3.69
N ILE A 72 -18.25 -5.88 -3.32
CA ILE A 72 -18.44 -6.62 -2.05
C ILE A 72 -18.45 -5.68 -0.84
N SER A 73 -17.55 -4.69 -0.84
CA SER A 73 -17.51 -3.61 0.15
C SER A 73 -18.84 -2.84 0.32
N ALA A 74 -19.62 -2.66 -0.75
CA ALA A 74 -20.94 -2.03 -0.67
C ALA A 74 -21.97 -2.94 0.02
N PHE A 75 -21.88 -4.25 -0.13
CA PHE A 75 -22.72 -5.19 0.62
C PHE A 75 -22.41 -5.16 2.12
N ILE A 76 -21.14 -4.96 2.49
CA ILE A 76 -20.75 -4.75 3.89
C ILE A 76 -21.36 -3.44 4.42
N ALA A 77 -21.29 -2.37 3.63
CA ALA A 77 -21.89 -1.09 3.99
C ALA A 77 -23.42 -1.18 4.18
N ASP A 78 -24.12 -1.89 3.29
CA ASP A 78 -25.57 -2.13 3.39
C ASP A 78 -25.94 -2.92 4.65
N TYR A 79 -25.13 -3.94 4.98
CA TYR A 79 -25.38 -4.77 6.16
C TYR A 79 -25.12 -4.00 7.46
N PHE A 80 -24.17 -3.06 7.45
CA PHE A 80 -23.83 -2.19 8.59
C PHE A 80 -24.01 -0.70 8.26
N PRO A 81 -25.24 -0.20 8.05
CA PRO A 81 -25.49 1.15 7.53
C PRO A 81 -25.06 2.28 8.47
N GLY A 82 -24.83 1.98 9.76
CA GLY A 82 -24.31 2.93 10.74
C GLY A 82 -22.78 3.03 10.79
N LEU A 83 -22.05 2.20 10.04
CA LEU A 83 -20.59 2.18 10.02
C LEU A 83 -20.07 2.71 8.68
N LYS A 84 -19.09 3.61 8.73
CA LYS A 84 -18.47 4.18 7.53
C LYS A 84 -17.52 3.16 6.92
N THR A 85 -17.99 2.49 5.87
CA THR A 85 -17.24 1.45 5.16
C THR A 85 -16.59 2.03 3.91
N TYR A 86 -15.29 1.78 3.74
CA TYR A 86 -14.51 2.12 2.55
C TYR A 86 -13.74 0.90 2.07
N ASP A 87 -13.16 0.99 0.87
CA ASP A 87 -12.36 -0.09 0.33
C ASP A 87 -10.99 0.35 -0.21
N ILE A 88 -10.06 -0.60 -0.20
CA ILE A 88 -8.79 -0.55 -0.91
C ILE A 88 -8.83 -1.72 -1.90
N THR A 89 -9.21 -1.44 -3.14
CA THR A 89 -9.23 -2.43 -4.23
C THR A 89 -7.99 -2.29 -5.10
N LYS A 90 -7.13 -3.31 -5.09
CA LYS A 90 -5.99 -3.41 -6.02
C LYS A 90 -6.02 -4.75 -6.75
N PRO A 91 -6.41 -4.78 -8.04
CA PRO A 91 -6.40 -6.00 -8.83
C PRO A 91 -5.03 -6.70 -8.85
N ALA A 92 -5.07 -8.03 -8.95
CA ALA A 92 -3.90 -8.92 -8.94
C ALA A 92 -3.04 -8.85 -7.66
N SER A 93 -3.60 -8.38 -6.54
CA SER A 93 -2.90 -8.35 -5.26
C SER A 93 -3.04 -9.64 -4.47
N HIS A 94 -2.08 -9.86 -3.58
CA HIS A 94 -2.07 -10.93 -2.59
C HIS A 94 -1.69 -10.36 -1.22
N ALA A 95 -1.67 -11.24 -0.20
CA ALA A 95 -1.40 -10.88 1.19
C ALA A 95 -0.14 -10.01 1.39
N GLY A 96 0.92 -10.25 0.61
CA GLY A 96 2.16 -9.47 0.70
C GLY A 96 1.97 -8.00 0.30
N ILE A 97 1.18 -7.74 -0.74
CA ILE A 97 0.82 -6.38 -1.17
C ILE A 97 -0.07 -5.71 -0.11
N TYR A 98 -1.08 -6.43 0.39
CA TYR A 98 -2.00 -5.91 1.39
C TYR A 98 -1.27 -5.51 2.68
N LYS A 99 -0.29 -6.30 3.11
CA LYS A 99 0.53 -5.97 4.27
C LYS A 99 1.17 -4.59 4.13
N VAL A 100 1.81 -4.32 2.98
CA VAL A 100 2.45 -3.02 2.73
C VAL A 100 1.41 -1.89 2.68
N LEU A 101 0.26 -2.12 2.07
CA LEU A 101 -0.84 -1.14 2.05
C LEU A 101 -1.34 -0.80 3.46
N LEU A 102 -1.52 -1.81 4.31
CA LEU A 102 -1.96 -1.64 5.69
C LEU A 102 -0.92 -0.92 6.55
N GLU A 103 0.38 -1.18 6.34
CA GLU A 103 1.48 -0.45 7.00
C GLU A 103 1.51 1.04 6.66
N ASN A 104 0.86 1.45 5.56
CA ASN A 104 0.72 2.85 5.15
C ASN A 104 -0.57 3.51 5.67
N ILE A 105 -1.46 2.79 6.35
CA ILE A 105 -2.61 3.42 7.02
C ILE A 105 -2.06 4.28 8.18
N PRO A 106 -2.43 5.57 8.28
CA PRO A 106 -1.93 6.44 9.34
C PRO A 106 -2.22 5.88 10.74
N VAL A 107 -1.29 6.01 11.67
CA VAL A 107 -1.43 5.48 13.04
C VAL A 107 -2.55 6.20 13.79
N GLU A 108 -2.82 7.46 13.43
CA GLU A 108 -3.91 8.29 13.91
C GLU A 108 -5.28 7.96 13.29
N SER A 109 -5.33 7.02 12.34
CA SER A 109 -6.57 6.59 11.71
C SER A 109 -7.54 6.00 12.73
N LYS A 110 -8.84 6.29 12.57
CA LYS A 110 -9.90 5.76 13.43
C LYS A 110 -10.46 4.42 12.96
N VAL A 111 -9.83 3.80 11.95
CA VAL A 111 -10.22 2.49 11.43
C VAL A 111 -10.19 1.45 12.55
N LYS A 112 -11.34 0.81 12.80
CA LYS A 112 -11.51 -0.18 13.86
C LYS A 112 -11.46 -1.60 13.34
N THR A 113 -11.78 -1.80 12.07
CA THR A 113 -11.93 -3.12 11.48
C THR A 113 -11.38 -3.16 10.06
N ILE A 114 -10.50 -4.13 9.81
CA ILE A 114 -10.00 -4.46 8.47
C ILE A 114 -10.64 -5.79 8.06
N VAL A 115 -11.29 -5.80 6.91
CA VAL A 115 -11.80 -7.03 6.27
C VAL A 115 -10.88 -7.33 5.09
N VAL A 116 -10.13 -8.43 5.17
CA VAL A 116 -9.19 -8.83 4.11
C VAL A 116 -9.76 -10.01 3.32
N THR A 117 -9.93 -9.86 2.01
CA THR A 117 -10.26 -10.98 1.13
C THR A 117 -8.99 -11.57 0.53
N LEU A 118 -8.70 -12.83 0.89
CA LEU A 118 -7.54 -13.56 0.41
C LEU A 118 -7.95 -14.65 -0.59
N ASN A 119 -7.32 -14.64 -1.75
CA ASN A 119 -7.48 -15.72 -2.72
C ASN A 119 -6.57 -16.90 -2.33
N LEU A 120 -7.13 -18.09 -2.09
CA LEU A 120 -6.31 -19.24 -1.69
C LEU A 120 -5.25 -19.63 -2.76
N ARG A 121 -5.49 -19.32 -4.04
CA ARG A 121 -4.52 -19.55 -5.12
C ARG A 121 -3.27 -18.67 -5.02
N SER A 122 -3.33 -17.53 -4.32
CA SER A 122 -2.16 -16.65 -4.19
C SER A 122 -1.05 -17.23 -3.31
N PHE A 123 -1.33 -18.34 -2.62
CA PHE A 123 -0.34 -19.08 -1.84
C PHE A 123 0.42 -20.13 -2.69
N ASP A 124 0.01 -20.35 -3.94
CA ASP A 124 0.67 -21.28 -4.84
C ASP A 124 1.94 -20.69 -5.45
N ALA A 125 2.92 -21.55 -5.75
CA ALA A 125 4.20 -21.18 -6.35
C ALA A 125 4.04 -20.42 -7.69
N GLN A 126 3.03 -20.75 -8.49
CA GLN A 126 2.78 -20.08 -9.77
C GLN A 126 2.42 -18.60 -9.59
N TRP A 127 1.80 -18.25 -8.46
CA TRP A 127 1.49 -16.86 -8.11
C TRP A 127 2.74 -16.12 -7.65
N ILE A 128 3.50 -16.75 -6.75
CA ILE A 128 4.73 -16.19 -6.17
C ILE A 128 5.79 -15.95 -7.24
N TYR A 129 5.92 -16.86 -8.21
CA TYR A 129 6.88 -16.75 -9.32
C TYR A 129 6.24 -16.23 -10.61
N SER A 130 5.09 -15.56 -10.52
CA SER A 130 4.42 -15.03 -11.69
C SER A 130 5.23 -13.89 -12.32
N ASN A 131 5.11 -13.72 -13.64
CA ASN A 131 5.71 -12.58 -14.34
C ASN A 131 5.13 -11.22 -13.92
N LEU A 132 4.03 -11.20 -13.16
CA LEU A 132 3.42 -9.99 -12.62
C LEU A 132 4.11 -9.51 -11.34
N GLU A 133 4.72 -10.43 -10.59
CA GLU A 133 5.26 -10.14 -9.25
C GLU A 133 6.33 -9.04 -9.28
N THR A 134 7.22 -9.05 -10.26
CA THR A 134 8.25 -8.01 -10.41
C THR A 134 7.65 -6.61 -10.54
N SER A 135 6.58 -6.47 -11.34
CA SER A 135 5.91 -5.18 -11.53
C SER A 135 5.18 -4.74 -10.27
N LEU A 136 4.48 -5.67 -9.61
CA LEU A 136 3.80 -5.42 -8.35
C LEU A 136 4.78 -5.00 -7.26
N GLN A 137 5.89 -5.72 -7.07
CA GLN A 137 6.90 -5.38 -6.07
C GLN A 137 7.59 -4.05 -6.35
N LYS A 138 7.87 -3.73 -7.63
CA LYS A 138 8.42 -2.42 -8.00
C LYS A 138 7.53 -1.28 -7.51
N SER A 139 6.21 -1.43 -7.66
CA SER A 139 5.25 -0.40 -7.23
C SER A 139 5.16 -0.21 -5.72
N LEU A 140 5.71 -1.13 -4.94
CA LEU A 140 5.73 -1.07 -3.48
C LEU A 140 7.01 -0.49 -2.88
N VAL A 141 8.11 -0.43 -3.64
CA VAL A 141 9.45 -0.13 -3.08
C VAL A 141 9.45 1.18 -2.29
N LEU A 142 8.83 2.23 -2.83
CA LEU A 142 8.85 3.57 -2.25
C LEU A 142 7.92 3.73 -1.04
N ILE A 143 7.00 2.80 -0.80
CA ILE A 143 6.02 2.87 0.29
C ILE A 143 6.27 1.81 1.37
N LYS A 144 7.33 1.02 1.22
CA LYS A 144 7.81 0.16 2.32
C LYS A 144 8.43 1.05 3.42
N PRO A 145 8.54 0.55 4.66
CA PRO A 145 9.07 1.31 5.79
C PRO A 145 10.61 1.45 5.75
N TYR A 146 11.12 1.99 4.64
CA TYR A 146 12.53 2.31 4.41
C TYR A 146 12.73 3.83 4.36
N PRO A 147 13.94 4.33 4.62
CA PRO A 147 14.29 5.70 4.28
C PRO A 147 14.00 5.98 2.78
N PRO A 148 13.51 7.17 2.41
CA PRO A 148 13.30 7.54 1.02
C PRO A 148 14.55 7.37 0.13
N LEU A 149 15.73 7.60 0.70
CA LEU A 149 17.04 7.41 0.07
C LEU A 149 17.94 6.48 0.90
#